data_AF-A0A936BI71-F1
#
_entry.id   AF-A0A936BI71-F1
#
_cell.length_a   1.000
_cell.length_b   1.000
_cell.length_c   1.000
_cell.angle_alpha   90.00
_cell.angle_beta   90.00
_cell.angle_gamma   90.00
#
_symmetry.space_group_name_H-M   'P 1'
#
loop_
_entity.id
_entity.type
_entity.pdbx_description
1 polymer ?
#
loop_
_entity_poly.entity_id
_entity_poly.type
_entity_poly.pdbx_seq_one_letter_code
_entity_poly.pdbx_strand_id
1 'polypeptide(L)'
;MELGSLRPYRHSGKFGVHALLLAPLVGVLVGWPLGFAYAYLIKWIPFVYLNILLTLGYGAVIGLAMGATLKFCRVRSVLVAAGLALLAGVLANYFQWNGCVHALYGGALLLCSPAGLMGAMAHLYEHGSWGTRSGGNVTGVMLALIWSGEALTILGTAVYFGTDPIRNTPYCEKSGSWLDAETKFSTLAAFTEAAQVTALQAGDIAPVIEARPRPPGASVFGRLTLKYSPQCKDFFTLKVENVTLKADKEGKVEEQAKALTKDLVLPSELRELVERFADLRPTVAEGTGEVSAGNG
;
A
#
# COMPACT_ATOMS: atom_id res chain seq x y z
N MET A 1 2.65 -10.84 -35.90
CA MET A 1 2.29 -10.30 -34.57
C MET A 1 3.55 -9.61 -34.08
N GLU A 2 3.60 -8.27 -34.07
CA GLU A 2 4.74 -7.56 -33.49
C GLU A 2 4.75 -7.85 -31.99
N LEU A 3 5.62 -8.75 -31.57
CA LEU A 3 5.76 -9.23 -30.18
C LEU A 3 6.23 -8.13 -29.21
N GLY A 4 6.50 -6.92 -29.70
CA GLY A 4 7.04 -5.80 -28.95
C GLY A 4 6.02 -5.08 -28.07
N SER A 5 4.87 -4.64 -28.58
CA SER A 5 4.01 -3.73 -27.81
C SER A 5 2.87 -4.42 -27.06
N LEU A 6 2.92 -4.38 -25.73
CA LEU A 6 1.83 -4.79 -24.84
C LEU A 6 1.04 -3.60 -24.31
N ARG A 7 -0.28 -3.78 -24.15
CA ARG A 7 -1.15 -2.74 -23.63
C ARG A 7 -1.10 -2.69 -22.10
N PRO A 8 -1.00 -1.50 -21.48
CA PRO A 8 -1.13 -1.38 -20.04
C PRO A 8 -2.55 -1.76 -19.60
N TYR A 9 -2.62 -2.52 -18.51
CA TYR A 9 -3.88 -2.86 -17.87
C TYR A 9 -4.60 -1.61 -17.38
N ARG A 10 -5.92 -1.61 -17.53
CA ARG A 10 -6.81 -0.55 -17.07
C ARG A 10 -8.05 -1.17 -16.45
N HIS A 11 -8.38 -0.73 -15.25
CA HIS A 11 -9.61 -1.12 -14.60
C HIS A 11 -10.85 -0.65 -15.37
N SER A 12 -11.92 -1.44 -15.31
CA SER A 12 -13.21 -1.14 -15.95
C SER A 12 -13.98 0.03 -15.30
N GLY A 13 -13.60 0.45 -14.09
CA GLY A 13 -14.32 1.48 -13.33
C GLY A 13 -15.61 1.00 -12.67
N LYS A 14 -15.98 -0.27 -12.83
CA LYS A 14 -17.18 -0.86 -12.22
C LYS A 14 -16.99 -1.13 -10.73
N PHE A 15 -18.08 -1.15 -9.97
CA PHE A 15 -18.06 -1.51 -8.55
C PHE A 15 -19.33 -2.27 -8.16
N GLY A 16 -19.23 -3.14 -7.15
CA GLY A 16 -20.41 -3.79 -6.58
C GLY A 16 -21.22 -2.79 -5.75
N VAL A 17 -22.53 -2.71 -5.97
CA VAL A 17 -23.42 -1.77 -5.24
C VAL A 17 -23.41 -2.01 -3.73
N HIS A 18 -23.19 -3.25 -3.30
CA HIS A 18 -23.04 -3.61 -1.88
C HIS A 18 -21.85 -2.93 -1.20
N ALA A 19 -20.85 -2.44 -1.96
CA ALA A 19 -19.78 -1.61 -1.41
C ALA A 19 -20.32 -0.34 -0.72
N LEU A 20 -21.43 0.23 -1.22
CA LEU A 20 -22.05 1.42 -0.65
C LEU A 20 -22.63 1.19 0.75
N LEU A 21 -22.97 -0.07 1.08
CA LEU A 21 -23.47 -0.45 2.40
C LEU A 21 -22.35 -0.98 3.30
N LEU A 22 -21.48 -1.86 2.76
CA LEU A 22 -20.44 -2.51 3.56
C LEU A 22 -19.32 -1.54 3.96
N ALA A 23 -18.97 -0.57 3.11
CA ALA A 23 -17.95 0.43 3.42
C ALA A 23 -18.28 1.26 4.68
N PRO A 24 -19.44 1.94 4.78
CA PRO A 24 -19.77 2.67 5.99
C PRO A 24 -19.95 1.74 7.19
N LEU A 25 -20.49 0.53 6.99
CA LEU A 25 -20.62 -0.44 8.07
C LEU A 25 -19.26 -0.82 8.68
N VAL A 26 -18.23 -1.03 7.86
CA VAL A 26 -16.86 -1.27 8.34
C VAL A 26 -16.29 -0.04 9.05
N GLY A 27 -16.53 1.17 8.52
CA GLY A 27 -16.18 2.42 9.19
C GLY A 27 -16.79 2.53 10.60
N VAL A 28 -18.02 2.07 10.79
CA VAL A 28 -18.67 2.01 12.11
C VAL A 28 -18.11 0.88 12.98
N LEU A 29 -18.15 -0.36 12.49
CA LEU A 29 -17.80 -1.54 13.30
C LEU A 29 -16.32 -1.57 13.70
N VAL A 30 -15.43 -1.04 12.86
CA VAL A 30 -14.00 -0.97 13.16
C VAL A 30 -13.66 0.39 13.78
N GLY A 31 -14.14 1.49 13.22
CA GLY A 31 -13.81 2.84 13.68
C GLY A 31 -14.36 3.17 15.05
N TRP A 32 -15.55 2.70 15.42
CA TRP A 32 -16.11 2.99 16.74
C TRP A 32 -15.29 2.41 17.89
N PRO A 33 -15.07 1.08 18.00
CA PRO A 33 -14.29 0.52 19.10
C PRO A 33 -12.83 0.97 19.06
N LEU A 34 -12.20 1.02 17.88
CA LEU A 34 -10.80 1.45 17.77
C LEU A 34 -10.62 2.94 18.06
N GLY A 35 -11.58 3.79 17.70
CA GLY A 35 -11.53 5.22 18.00
C GLY A 35 -11.53 5.49 19.50
N PHE A 36 -12.33 4.73 20.26
CA PHE A 36 -12.29 4.77 21.72
C PHE A 36 -10.96 4.27 22.26
N ALA A 37 -10.51 3.08 21.84
CA ALA A 37 -9.23 2.53 22.29
C ALA A 37 -8.07 3.50 22.01
N TYR A 38 -8.02 4.07 20.81
CA TYR A 38 -7.06 5.09 20.41
C TYR A 38 -7.11 6.32 21.33
N ALA A 39 -8.30 6.90 21.57
CA ALA A 39 -8.43 8.08 22.41
C ALA A 39 -7.95 7.87 23.86
N TYR A 40 -8.25 6.70 24.44
CA TYR A 40 -7.76 6.33 25.77
C TYR A 40 -6.23 6.13 25.80
N LEU A 41 -5.67 5.51 24.75
CA LEU A 41 -4.22 5.37 24.62
C LEU A 41 -3.52 6.73 24.55
N ILE A 42 -4.03 7.66 23.73
CA ILE A 42 -3.50 9.03 23.63
C ILE A 42 -3.55 9.75 25.00
N LYS A 43 -4.63 9.58 25.76
CA LYS A 43 -4.76 10.16 27.11
C LYS A 43 -3.71 9.61 28.08
N TRP A 44 -3.42 8.31 28.03
CA TRP A 44 -2.55 7.65 29.01
C TRP A 44 -1.06 7.67 28.66
N ILE A 45 -0.71 7.88 27.39
CA ILE A 45 0.67 7.82 26.91
C ILE A 45 1.22 9.25 26.77
N PRO A 46 2.14 9.70 27.66
CA PRO A 46 2.70 11.05 27.63
C PRO A 46 3.86 11.20 26.63
N PHE A 47 3.87 10.42 25.54
CA PHE A 47 4.96 10.39 24.56
C PHE A 47 4.46 10.80 23.17
N VAL A 48 4.83 12.01 22.74
CA VAL A 48 4.35 12.62 21.49
C VAL A 48 4.65 11.76 20.25
N TYR A 49 5.85 11.18 20.15
CA TYR A 49 6.21 10.31 19.01
C TYR A 49 5.36 9.04 18.95
N LEU A 50 5.00 8.47 20.11
CA LEU A 50 4.13 7.30 20.16
C LEU A 50 2.70 7.67 19.76
N ASN A 51 2.22 8.86 20.14
CA ASN A 51 0.92 9.36 19.72
C ASN A 51 0.82 9.51 18.19
N ILE A 52 1.86 10.04 17.54
CA ILE A 52 1.93 10.10 16.06
C ILE A 52 1.83 8.70 15.45
N LEU A 53 2.56 7.72 16.00
CA LEU A 53 2.49 6.32 15.54
C LEU A 53 1.11 5.72 15.75
N LEU A 54 0.45 6.02 16.87
CA LEU A 54 -0.92 5.59 17.15
C LEU A 54 -1.91 6.19 16.16
N THR A 55 -1.77 7.48 15.80
CA THR A 55 -2.62 8.12 14.79
C THR A 55 -2.46 7.46 13.42
N LEU A 56 -1.20 7.22 13.01
CA LEU A 56 -0.88 6.51 11.77
C LEU A 56 -1.46 5.09 11.79
N GLY A 57 -1.26 4.36 12.89
CA GLY A 57 -1.75 3.00 13.07
C GLY A 57 -3.27 2.91 13.03
N TYR A 58 -3.96 3.83 13.70
CA TYR A 58 -5.42 3.89 13.71
C TYR A 58 -5.98 4.06 12.30
N GLY A 59 -5.54 5.08 11.56
CA GLY A 59 -5.98 5.28 10.19
C GLY A 59 -5.54 4.16 9.23
N ALA A 60 -4.36 3.55 9.44
CA ALA A 60 -3.91 2.41 8.66
C ALA A 60 -4.77 1.16 8.86
N VAL A 61 -5.18 0.84 10.10
CA VAL A 61 -6.09 -0.30 10.35
C VAL A 61 -7.44 -0.10 9.67
N ILE A 62 -8.00 1.13 9.74
CA ILE A 62 -9.21 1.48 9.00
C ILE A 62 -9.01 1.29 7.49
N GLY A 63 -7.90 1.80 6.96
CA GLY A 63 -7.55 1.66 5.55
C GLY A 63 -7.37 0.21 5.11
N LEU A 64 -6.69 -0.63 5.88
CA LEU A 64 -6.51 -2.06 5.58
C LEU A 64 -7.84 -2.82 5.58
N ALA A 65 -8.69 -2.58 6.59
CA ALA A 65 -10.04 -3.16 6.64
C ALA A 65 -10.88 -2.71 5.43
N MET A 66 -10.77 -1.44 5.05
CA MET A 66 -11.41 -0.89 3.86
C MET A 66 -10.88 -1.51 2.57
N GLY A 67 -9.57 -1.68 2.43
CA GLY A 67 -8.95 -2.30 1.25
C GLY A 67 -9.45 -3.73 1.04
N ALA A 68 -9.49 -4.53 2.11
CA ALA A 68 -10.04 -5.88 2.09
C ALA A 68 -11.53 -5.87 1.69
N THR A 69 -12.31 -4.97 2.27
CA THR A 69 -13.75 -4.84 2.00
C THR A 69 -14.03 -4.41 0.56
N LEU A 70 -13.31 -3.42 0.04
CA LEU A 70 -13.46 -2.92 -1.33
C LEU A 70 -13.04 -3.96 -2.36
N LYS A 71 -12.00 -4.74 -2.06
CA LYS A 71 -11.58 -5.88 -2.86
C LYS A 71 -12.65 -6.99 -2.88
N PHE A 72 -13.19 -7.34 -1.72
CA PHE A 72 -14.32 -8.26 -1.59
C PHE A 72 -15.53 -7.76 -2.41
N CYS A 73 -15.81 -6.46 -2.35
CA CYS A 73 -16.90 -5.86 -3.11
C CYS A 73 -16.60 -5.65 -4.61
N ARG A 74 -15.43 -6.10 -5.07
CA ARG A 74 -14.98 -6.00 -6.46
C ARG A 74 -15.08 -4.56 -6.98
N VAL A 75 -14.57 -3.60 -6.21
CA VAL A 75 -14.49 -2.19 -6.61
C VAL A 75 -13.29 -2.01 -7.53
N ARG A 76 -13.53 -1.68 -8.81
CA ARG A 76 -12.50 -1.43 -9.84
C ARG A 76 -12.45 0.06 -10.24
N SER A 77 -12.94 0.96 -9.40
CA SER A 77 -12.78 2.40 -9.58
C SER A 77 -11.98 2.96 -8.42
N VAL A 78 -10.78 3.47 -8.71
CA VAL A 78 -9.90 4.08 -7.71
C VAL A 78 -10.58 5.30 -7.08
N LEU A 79 -11.35 6.07 -7.86
CA LEU A 79 -12.10 7.22 -7.35
C LEU A 79 -13.20 6.81 -6.36
N VAL A 80 -13.98 5.77 -6.70
CA VAL A 80 -15.02 5.24 -5.80
C VAL A 80 -14.38 4.62 -4.55
N ALA A 81 -13.30 3.86 -4.71
CA ALA A 81 -12.55 3.30 -3.59
C ALA A 81 -12.02 4.39 -2.66
N ALA A 82 -11.44 5.47 -3.21
CA ALA A 82 -10.95 6.60 -2.45
C ALA A 82 -12.08 7.33 -1.71
N GLY A 83 -13.22 7.57 -2.36
CA GLY A 83 -14.39 8.20 -1.72
C GLY A 83 -14.96 7.37 -0.58
N LEU A 84 -15.07 6.05 -0.75
CA LEU A 84 -15.56 5.15 0.29
C LEU A 84 -14.57 5.00 1.45
N ALA A 85 -13.26 4.92 1.17
CA ALA A 85 -12.23 4.90 2.20
C ALA A 85 -12.14 6.24 2.96
N LEU A 86 -12.34 7.37 2.26
CA LEU A 86 -12.42 8.70 2.87
C LEU A 86 -13.63 8.80 3.81
N LEU A 87 -14.81 8.31 3.38
CA LEU A 87 -16.00 8.25 4.23
C LEU A 87 -15.74 7.45 5.51
N ALA A 88 -15.11 6.27 5.39
CA ALA A 88 -14.73 5.47 6.56
C ALA A 88 -13.74 6.20 7.46
N GLY A 89 -12.77 6.93 6.89
CA GLY A 89 -11.85 7.79 7.64
C GLY A 89 -12.56 8.93 8.38
N VAL A 90 -13.57 9.56 7.76
CA VAL A 90 -14.38 10.62 8.40
C VAL A 90 -15.17 10.05 9.58
N LEU A 91 -15.79 8.89 9.40
CA LEU A 91 -16.49 8.19 10.49
C LEU A 91 -15.51 7.82 11.62
N ALA A 92 -14.34 7.27 11.28
CA ALA A 92 -13.29 6.95 12.24
C ALA A 92 -12.81 8.20 13.02
N ASN A 93 -12.63 9.34 12.34
CA ASN A 93 -12.28 10.60 12.99
C ASN A 93 -13.40 11.10 13.91
N TYR A 94 -14.66 10.95 13.51
CA TYR A 94 -15.80 11.27 14.37
C TYR A 94 -15.82 10.37 15.62
N PHE A 95 -15.58 9.06 15.48
CA PHE A 95 -15.57 8.14 16.62
C PHE A 95 -14.40 8.35 17.57
N GLN A 96 -13.21 8.67 17.08
CA GLN A 96 -12.10 8.99 17.99
C GLN A 96 -12.40 10.26 18.82
N TRP A 97 -13.06 11.26 18.22
CA TRP A 97 -13.51 12.44 18.95
C TRP A 97 -14.53 12.11 20.06
N ASN A 98 -15.45 11.20 19.80
CA ASN A 98 -16.33 10.67 20.86
C ASN A 98 -15.53 9.99 21.96
N GLY A 99 -14.54 9.17 21.60
CA GLY A 99 -13.61 8.56 22.55
C GLY A 99 -12.85 9.59 23.37
N CYS A 100 -12.38 10.68 22.75
CA CYS A 100 -11.63 11.75 23.40
C CYS A 100 -12.50 12.49 24.43
N VAL A 101 -13.71 12.90 24.04
CA VAL A 101 -14.68 13.52 24.94
C VAL A 101 -15.02 12.57 26.09
N HIS A 102 -15.28 11.29 25.81
CA HIS A 102 -15.56 10.30 26.84
C HIS A 102 -14.38 10.06 27.79
N ALA A 103 -13.15 10.08 27.26
CA ALA A 103 -11.95 9.92 28.06
C ALA A 103 -11.70 11.14 28.96
N LEU A 104 -12.05 12.35 28.52
CA LEU A 104 -11.79 13.60 29.26
C LEU A 104 -12.89 13.97 30.26
N TYR A 105 -14.15 13.71 29.93
CA TYR A 105 -15.30 14.13 30.74
C TYR A 105 -16.00 12.92 31.38
N GLY A 106 -15.99 12.88 32.72
CA GLY A 106 -16.73 11.86 33.46
C GLY A 106 -18.23 11.94 33.18
N GLY A 107 -18.82 10.84 32.73
CA GLY A 107 -20.27 10.76 32.41
C GLY A 107 -20.66 11.22 31.01
N ALA A 108 -19.70 11.54 30.14
CA ALA A 108 -19.99 11.80 28.73
C ALA A 108 -20.62 10.59 28.03
N LEU A 109 -21.44 10.86 27.01
CA LEU A 109 -22.06 9.82 26.20
C LEU A 109 -21.00 9.10 25.35
N LEU A 110 -21.24 7.82 25.07
CA LEU A 110 -20.44 7.05 24.10
C LEU A 110 -20.63 7.55 22.66
N LEU A 111 -21.71 8.28 22.39
CA LEU A 111 -22.00 8.85 21.08
C LEU A 111 -22.67 10.21 21.24
N CYS A 112 -21.88 11.26 21.08
CA CYS A 112 -22.30 12.65 21.06
C CYS A 112 -22.84 13.03 19.67
N SER A 113 -23.86 13.88 19.64
CA SER A 113 -24.29 14.50 18.38
C SER A 113 -23.16 15.35 17.79
N PRO A 114 -23.13 15.58 16.46
CA PRO A 114 -22.12 16.44 15.85
C PRO A 114 -22.04 17.84 16.49
N ALA A 115 -23.18 18.43 16.84
CA ALA A 115 -23.23 19.71 17.55
C ALA A 115 -22.62 19.61 18.97
N GLY A 116 -22.89 18.52 19.70
CA GLY A 116 -22.30 18.27 21.01
C GLY A 116 -20.78 18.11 20.96
N LEU A 117 -20.26 17.39 19.96
CA LEU A 117 -18.82 17.28 19.74
C LEU A 117 -18.19 18.63 19.40
N MET A 118 -18.82 19.42 18.52
CA MET A 118 -18.33 20.76 18.19
C MET A 118 -18.28 21.67 19.42
N GLY A 119 -19.27 21.58 20.30
CA GLY A 119 -19.26 22.29 21.59
C GLY A 119 -18.11 21.85 22.51
N ALA A 120 -17.87 20.54 22.61
CA ALA A 120 -16.74 20.01 23.38
C ALA A 120 -15.39 20.43 22.78
N MET A 121 -15.25 20.40 21.45
CA MET A 121 -14.06 20.87 20.74
C MET A 121 -13.82 22.35 20.98
N ALA A 122 -14.87 23.20 20.96
CA ALA A 122 -14.74 24.62 21.26
C ALA A 122 -14.29 24.86 22.71
N HIS A 123 -14.86 24.13 23.67
CA HIS A 123 -14.44 24.23 25.06
C HIS A 123 -12.97 23.82 25.25
N LEU A 124 -12.54 22.71 24.62
CA LEU A 124 -11.16 22.25 24.63
C LEU A 124 -10.22 23.20 23.86
N TYR A 125 -10.70 23.90 22.84
CA TYR A 125 -9.93 24.92 22.14
C TYR A 125 -9.57 26.08 23.06
N GLU A 126 -10.52 26.52 23.90
CA GLU A 126 -10.33 27.62 24.85
C GLU A 126 -9.50 27.22 26.09
N HIS A 127 -9.76 26.03 26.64
CA HIS A 127 -9.21 25.60 27.93
C HIS A 127 -8.06 24.59 27.80
N GLY A 128 -7.89 24.02 26.62
CA GLY A 128 -6.86 23.04 26.27
C GLY A 128 -7.26 21.61 26.63
N SER A 129 -6.75 20.65 25.85
CA SER A 129 -6.99 19.21 26.08
C SER A 129 -5.84 18.50 26.79
N TRP A 130 -4.64 19.10 26.79
CA TRP A 130 -3.44 18.58 27.46
C TRP A 130 -2.45 19.74 27.67
N GLY A 131 -1.45 19.55 28.54
CA GLY A 131 -0.45 20.56 28.89
C GLY A 131 0.95 19.97 29.01
N THR A 132 1.96 20.84 29.06
CA THR A 132 3.34 20.41 29.29
C THR A 132 3.67 20.43 30.78
N ARG A 133 4.67 19.66 31.22
CA ARG A 133 5.01 19.55 32.65
C ARG A 133 5.51 20.87 33.27
N SER A 134 5.94 21.82 32.45
CA SER A 134 6.51 23.12 32.86
C SER A 134 5.77 24.34 32.29
N GLY A 135 4.68 24.15 31.55
CA GLY A 135 3.92 25.21 30.89
C GLY A 135 2.45 24.83 30.82
N GLY A 136 1.57 25.82 30.94
CA GLY A 136 0.11 25.64 31.00
C GLY A 136 -0.49 24.84 29.83
N ASN A 137 -1.81 24.71 29.84
CA ASN A 137 -2.51 23.94 28.81
C ASN A 137 -2.23 24.49 27.40
N VAL A 138 -2.09 23.59 26.43
CA VAL A 138 -1.99 23.96 25.02
C VAL A 138 -3.39 24.29 24.53
N THR A 139 -3.60 25.54 24.11
CA THR A 139 -4.90 26.07 23.67
C THR A 139 -4.81 26.70 22.28
N GLY A 140 -5.96 27.06 21.72
CA GLY A 140 -6.04 27.92 20.56
C GLY A 140 -5.50 27.30 19.26
N VAL A 141 -4.88 28.15 18.44
CA VAL A 141 -4.41 27.79 17.09
C VAL A 141 -3.46 26.59 17.08
N MET A 142 -2.54 26.50 18.05
CA MET A 142 -1.61 25.38 18.15
C MET A 142 -2.35 24.05 18.28
N LEU A 143 -3.38 24.01 19.13
CA LEU A 143 -4.19 22.81 19.33
C LEU A 143 -4.98 22.44 18.06
N ALA A 144 -5.56 23.43 17.38
CA ALA A 144 -6.27 23.22 16.12
C ALA A 144 -5.35 22.68 15.01
N LEU A 145 -4.08 23.12 14.94
CA LEU A 145 -3.10 22.58 13.99
C LEU A 145 -2.80 21.11 14.25
N ILE A 146 -2.65 20.71 15.52
CA ILE A 146 -2.41 19.33 15.90
C ILE A 146 -3.62 18.45 15.53
N TRP A 147 -4.84 18.86 15.89
CA TRP A 147 -6.05 18.13 15.51
C TRP A 147 -6.24 18.04 14.00
N SER A 148 -5.89 19.09 13.27
CA SER A 148 -5.94 19.09 11.81
C SER A 148 -4.92 18.10 11.22
N GLY A 149 -3.69 18.09 11.73
CA GLY A 149 -2.67 17.13 11.33
C GLY A 149 -3.06 15.69 11.64
N GLU A 150 -3.68 15.46 12.80
CA GLU A 150 -4.20 14.16 13.22
C GLU A 150 -5.31 13.67 12.28
N ALA A 151 -6.31 14.53 12.04
CA ALA A 151 -7.41 14.22 11.13
C ALA A 151 -6.89 13.93 9.71
N LEU A 152 -6.00 14.78 9.17
CA LEU A 152 -5.40 14.55 7.85
C LEU A 152 -4.61 13.25 7.79
N THR A 153 -3.93 12.87 8.87
CA THR A 153 -3.19 11.61 8.96
C THR A 153 -4.14 10.42 8.93
N ILE A 154 -5.22 10.45 9.73
CA ILE A 154 -6.24 9.39 9.76
C ILE A 154 -6.90 9.24 8.38
N LEU A 155 -7.35 10.36 7.79
CA LEU A 155 -7.99 10.36 6.47
C LEU A 155 -7.03 9.90 5.37
N GLY A 156 -5.80 10.42 5.37
CA GLY A 156 -4.78 10.12 4.38
C GLY A 156 -4.36 8.66 4.41
N THR A 157 -4.11 8.10 5.60
CA THR A 157 -3.75 6.68 5.74
C THR A 157 -4.93 5.76 5.42
N ALA A 158 -6.16 6.11 5.83
CA ALA A 158 -7.35 5.35 5.47
C ALA A 158 -7.54 5.26 3.94
N VAL A 159 -7.40 6.38 3.23
CA VAL A 159 -7.46 6.41 1.76
C VAL A 159 -6.27 5.68 1.13
N TYR A 160 -5.06 5.90 1.64
CA TYR A 160 -3.85 5.29 1.09
C TYR A 160 -3.92 3.76 1.14
N PHE A 161 -4.17 3.19 2.32
CA PHE A 161 -4.25 1.74 2.50
C PHE A 161 -5.55 1.15 1.95
N GLY A 162 -6.66 1.90 2.01
CA GLY A 162 -7.95 1.47 1.46
C GLY A 162 -7.97 1.35 -0.05
N THR A 163 -7.22 2.20 -0.75
CA THR A 163 -7.11 2.14 -2.21
C THR A 163 -5.98 1.24 -2.70
N ASP A 164 -5.07 0.80 -1.82
CA ASP A 164 -3.87 0.09 -2.22
C ASP A 164 -4.13 -1.18 -3.04
N PRO A 165 -5.00 -2.11 -2.62
CA PRO A 165 -5.27 -3.32 -3.39
C PRO A 165 -5.95 -2.99 -4.73
N ILE A 166 -6.69 -1.89 -4.82
CA ILE A 166 -7.42 -1.49 -6.02
C ILE A 166 -6.47 -0.83 -7.02
N ARG A 167 -5.40 -0.17 -6.56
CA ARG A 167 -4.39 0.46 -7.43
C ARG A 167 -3.38 -0.56 -7.97
N ASN A 168 -3.05 -1.57 -7.16
CA ASN A 168 -1.89 -2.43 -7.39
C ASN A 168 -2.23 -3.85 -7.85
N THR A 169 -3.50 -4.24 -7.81
CA THR A 169 -3.92 -5.60 -8.16
C THR A 169 -4.86 -5.57 -9.37
N PRO A 170 -4.45 -6.12 -10.52
CA PRO A 170 -5.34 -6.27 -11.66
C PRO A 170 -6.52 -7.20 -11.36
N TYR A 171 -7.63 -6.99 -12.07
CA TYR A 171 -8.87 -7.75 -11.92
C TYR A 171 -9.27 -8.38 -13.24
N CYS A 172 -9.53 -9.69 -13.23
CA CYS A 172 -10.05 -10.39 -14.39
C CYS A 172 -11.56 -10.30 -14.44
N GLU A 173 -12.08 -9.59 -15.44
CA GLU A 173 -13.53 -9.44 -15.65
C GLU A 173 -14.22 -10.75 -16.09
N LYS A 174 -13.48 -11.69 -16.70
CA LYS A 174 -14.03 -12.98 -17.15
C LYS A 174 -14.26 -13.95 -15.99
N SER A 175 -13.26 -14.12 -15.13
CA SER A 175 -13.35 -15.04 -13.96
C SER A 175 -13.96 -14.36 -12.73
N GLY A 176 -14.03 -13.04 -12.71
CA GLY A 176 -14.50 -12.28 -11.56
C GLY A 176 -13.54 -12.29 -10.37
N SER A 177 -12.25 -12.53 -10.61
CA SER A 177 -11.22 -12.68 -9.57
C SER A 177 -10.08 -11.66 -9.70
N TRP A 178 -9.47 -11.33 -8.57
CA TRP A 178 -8.26 -10.51 -8.51
C TRP A 178 -7.02 -11.36 -8.83
N LEU A 179 -6.00 -10.73 -9.42
CA LEU A 179 -4.71 -11.36 -9.74
C LEU A 179 -3.79 -11.26 -8.52
N ASP A 180 -4.14 -12.06 -7.50
CA ASP A 180 -3.50 -12.03 -6.18
C ASP A 180 -2.25 -12.90 -6.07
N ALA A 181 -2.05 -13.79 -7.04
CA ALA A 181 -0.84 -14.59 -7.11
C ALA A 181 0.18 -13.87 -7.99
N GLU A 182 1.45 -13.95 -7.60
CA GLU A 182 2.56 -13.42 -8.38
C GLU A 182 3.75 -14.36 -8.38
N THR A 183 4.49 -14.36 -9.49
CA THR A 183 5.79 -15.01 -9.61
C THR A 183 6.81 -13.97 -10.05
N LYS A 184 7.94 -13.90 -9.33
CA LYS A 184 9.01 -12.93 -9.55
C LYS A 184 10.23 -13.62 -10.14
N PHE A 185 10.68 -13.17 -11.30
CA PHE A 185 11.89 -13.62 -11.96
C PHE A 185 12.94 -12.51 -11.89
N SER A 186 14.03 -12.74 -11.14
CA SER A 186 15.11 -11.77 -10.91
C SER A 186 16.40 -12.16 -11.63
N THR A 187 16.23 -12.66 -12.85
CA THR A 187 17.24 -13.30 -13.69
C THR A 187 17.84 -12.37 -14.74
N LEU A 188 17.34 -11.14 -14.86
CA LEU A 188 17.75 -10.20 -15.90
C LEU A 188 18.75 -9.17 -15.39
N ALA A 189 19.66 -8.74 -16.27
CA ALA A 189 20.44 -7.54 -16.05
C ALA A 189 19.53 -6.31 -15.90
N ALA A 190 20.02 -5.28 -15.22
CA ALA A 190 19.27 -4.04 -15.05
C ALA A 190 19.05 -3.32 -16.39
N PHE A 191 17.88 -2.70 -16.55
CA PHE A 191 17.56 -1.88 -17.71
C PHE A 191 17.99 -0.42 -17.43
N THR A 192 19.22 -0.07 -17.82
CA THR A 192 19.80 1.24 -17.53
C THR A 192 19.80 2.19 -18.71
N GLU A 193 19.75 1.67 -19.93
CA GLU A 193 19.77 2.49 -21.15
C GLU A 193 18.48 3.30 -21.30
N ALA A 194 18.60 4.59 -21.58
CA ALA A 194 17.44 5.49 -21.69
C ALA A 194 16.43 5.03 -22.74
N ALA A 195 16.91 4.48 -23.87
CA ALA A 195 16.07 3.91 -24.91
C ALA A 195 15.26 2.70 -24.42
N GLN A 196 15.90 1.78 -23.67
CA GLN A 196 15.23 0.61 -23.08
C GLN A 196 14.15 1.04 -22.08
N VAL A 197 14.48 1.98 -21.19
CA VAL A 197 13.52 2.47 -20.19
C VAL A 197 12.33 3.16 -20.86
N THR A 198 12.58 3.96 -21.90
CA THR A 198 11.51 4.65 -22.66
C THR A 198 10.61 3.64 -23.39
N ALA A 199 11.19 2.63 -24.03
CA ALA A 199 10.45 1.56 -24.69
C ALA A 199 9.56 0.79 -23.70
N LEU A 200 10.12 0.37 -22.56
CA LEU A 200 9.37 -0.30 -21.50
C LEU A 200 8.21 0.56 -20.99
N GLN A 201 8.45 1.86 -20.74
CA GLN A 201 7.41 2.79 -20.29
C GLN A 201 6.27 2.96 -21.32
N ALA A 202 6.57 2.79 -22.61
CA ALA A 202 5.58 2.77 -23.68
C ALA A 202 4.84 1.42 -23.82
N GLY A 203 5.22 0.41 -23.03
CA GLY A 203 4.68 -0.95 -23.10
C GLY A 203 5.39 -1.85 -24.11
N ASP A 204 6.49 -1.40 -24.70
CA ASP A 204 7.33 -2.23 -25.57
C ASP A 204 8.24 -3.14 -24.74
N ILE A 205 8.04 -4.45 -24.88
CA ILE A 205 8.78 -5.50 -24.19
C ILE A 205 9.97 -6.04 -24.99
N ALA A 206 10.29 -5.49 -26.17
CA ALA A 206 11.50 -5.86 -26.91
C ALA A 206 12.78 -5.81 -26.03
N PRO A 207 12.99 -4.81 -25.15
CA PRO A 207 14.13 -4.81 -24.23
C PRO A 207 14.18 -6.01 -23.30
N VAL A 208 13.03 -6.59 -22.91
CA VAL A 208 12.96 -7.80 -22.08
C VAL A 208 13.40 -9.02 -22.88
N ILE A 209 12.99 -9.12 -24.14
CA ILE A 209 13.36 -10.23 -25.04
C ILE A 209 14.86 -10.24 -25.30
N GLU A 210 15.46 -9.06 -25.45
CA GLU A 210 16.89 -8.86 -25.69
C GLU A 210 17.72 -8.77 -24.39
N ALA A 211 17.08 -8.94 -23.22
CA ALA A 211 17.73 -8.76 -21.94
C ALA A 211 18.81 -9.81 -21.71
N ARG A 212 19.96 -9.37 -21.19
CA ARG A 212 21.05 -10.25 -20.78
C ARG A 212 20.74 -10.88 -19.42
N PRO A 213 21.30 -12.06 -19.12
CA PRO A 213 21.24 -12.63 -17.78
C PRO A 213 21.87 -11.68 -16.74
N ARG A 214 21.34 -11.72 -15.52
CA ARG A 214 21.86 -10.98 -14.38
C ARG A 214 23.33 -11.37 -14.13
N PRO A 215 24.26 -10.41 -14.07
CA PRO A 215 25.63 -10.71 -13.68
C PRO A 215 25.70 -11.26 -12.23
N PRO A 216 26.56 -12.25 -11.94
CA PRO A 216 26.79 -12.73 -10.59
C PRO A 216 27.13 -11.58 -9.63
N GLY A 217 26.52 -11.57 -8.44
CA GLY A 217 26.78 -10.55 -7.43
C GLY A 217 26.25 -9.14 -7.77
N ALA A 218 25.53 -8.95 -8.88
CA ALA A 218 24.99 -7.63 -9.23
C ALA A 218 24.04 -7.11 -8.14
N SER A 219 24.32 -5.91 -7.63
CA SER A 219 23.48 -5.19 -6.66
C SER A 219 22.30 -4.47 -7.33
N VAL A 220 22.29 -4.35 -8.66
CA VAL A 220 21.16 -3.83 -9.44
C VAL A 220 20.81 -4.82 -10.55
N PHE A 221 19.53 -5.17 -10.67
CA PHE A 221 19.07 -6.16 -11.64
C PHE A 221 17.64 -5.90 -12.10
N GLY A 222 17.26 -6.48 -13.24
CA GLY A 222 15.90 -6.46 -13.76
C GLY A 222 15.05 -7.57 -13.13
N ARG A 223 13.81 -7.23 -12.78
CA ARG A 223 12.80 -8.15 -12.25
C ARG A 223 11.56 -8.15 -13.14
N LEU A 224 11.12 -9.33 -13.52
CA LEU A 224 9.81 -9.58 -14.13
C LEU A 224 8.87 -10.09 -13.05
N THR A 225 7.72 -9.45 -12.89
CA THR A 225 6.66 -9.89 -11.98
C THR A 225 5.44 -10.29 -12.82
N LEU A 226 5.18 -11.59 -12.90
CA LEU A 226 4.00 -12.15 -13.54
C LEU A 226 2.88 -12.24 -12.49
N LYS A 227 1.80 -11.48 -12.66
CA LYS A 227 0.60 -11.58 -11.81
C LYS A 227 -0.46 -12.44 -12.48
N TYR A 228 -1.14 -13.26 -11.69
CA TYR A 228 -2.14 -14.20 -12.16
C TYR A 228 -3.16 -14.53 -11.07
N SER A 229 -4.22 -15.23 -11.46
CA SER A 229 -5.21 -15.77 -10.54
C SER A 229 -5.31 -17.28 -10.79
N PRO A 230 -5.25 -18.14 -9.76
CA PRO A 230 -5.49 -19.58 -9.94
C PRO A 230 -6.85 -19.90 -10.59
N GLN A 231 -7.80 -18.98 -10.49
CA GLN A 231 -9.14 -19.07 -11.07
C GLN A 231 -9.23 -18.58 -12.53
N CYS A 232 -8.15 -18.00 -13.08
CA CYS A 232 -8.12 -17.52 -14.46
C CYS A 232 -6.86 -17.99 -15.19
N LYS A 233 -7.04 -18.81 -16.22
CA LYS A 233 -5.94 -19.33 -17.04
C LYS A 233 -5.62 -18.48 -18.26
N ASP A 234 -6.42 -17.44 -18.53
CA ASP A 234 -6.37 -16.70 -19.80
C ASP A 234 -5.95 -15.23 -19.62
N PHE A 235 -5.83 -14.75 -18.39
CA PHE A 235 -5.53 -13.35 -18.11
C PHE A 235 -4.38 -13.24 -17.11
N PHE A 236 -3.28 -12.68 -17.60
CA PHE A 236 -2.05 -12.46 -16.87
C PHE A 236 -1.60 -11.02 -17.07
N THR A 237 -0.84 -10.50 -16.12
CA THR A 237 -0.13 -9.24 -16.32
C THR A 237 1.35 -9.38 -16.04
N LEU A 238 2.15 -8.64 -16.78
CA LEU A 238 3.59 -8.56 -16.61
C LEU A 238 3.98 -7.16 -16.14
N LYS A 239 4.75 -7.07 -15.07
CA LYS A 239 5.38 -5.84 -14.60
C LYS A 239 6.90 -5.98 -14.68
N VAL A 240 7.57 -4.99 -15.23
CA VAL A 240 9.04 -4.93 -15.29
C VAL A 240 9.55 -3.87 -14.35
N GLU A 241 10.55 -4.22 -13.55
CA GLU A 241 11.12 -3.36 -12.51
C GLU A 241 12.65 -3.48 -12.51
N ASN A 242 13.36 -2.41 -12.16
CA ASN A 242 14.74 -2.53 -11.70
C ASN A 242 14.76 -2.62 -10.18
N VAL A 243 15.53 -3.55 -9.63
CA VAL A 243 15.69 -3.75 -8.20
C VAL A 243 17.12 -3.42 -7.81
N THR A 244 17.27 -2.59 -6.79
CA THR A 244 18.55 -2.24 -6.17
C THR A 244 18.62 -2.86 -4.78
N LEU A 245 19.67 -3.63 -4.52
CA LEU A 245 20.03 -4.14 -3.19
C LEU A 245 20.82 -3.07 -2.46
N LYS A 246 20.34 -2.65 -1.29
CA LYS A 246 21.04 -1.73 -0.38
C LYS A 246 21.27 -2.45 0.94
N ALA A 247 22.52 -2.50 1.40
CA ALA A 247 22.80 -2.89 2.77
C ALA A 247 22.44 -1.72 3.70
N ASP A 248 21.66 -1.99 4.74
CA ASP A 248 21.43 -1.02 5.81
C ASP A 248 22.64 -0.92 6.74
N LYS A 249 22.54 -0.06 7.75
CA LYS A 249 23.59 0.18 8.75
C LYS A 249 23.89 -1.06 9.62
N GLU A 250 23.00 -2.05 9.61
CA GLU A 250 23.08 -3.29 10.37
C GLU A 250 23.56 -4.47 9.50
N GLY A 251 23.86 -4.23 8.22
CA GLY A 251 24.30 -5.24 7.26
C GLY A 251 23.17 -6.07 6.65
N LYS A 252 21.91 -5.75 6.92
CA LYS A 252 20.74 -6.39 6.32
C LYS A 252 20.48 -5.79 4.95
N VAL A 253 20.27 -6.65 3.96
CA VAL A 253 20.03 -6.23 2.58
C VAL A 253 18.55 -5.94 2.37
N GLU A 254 18.22 -4.69 2.03
CA GLU A 254 16.89 -4.26 1.61
C GLU A 254 16.80 -4.14 0.08
N GLU A 255 15.66 -4.54 -0.48
CA GLU A 255 15.38 -4.38 -1.91
C GLU A 255 14.58 -3.10 -2.16
N GLN A 256 15.08 -2.26 -3.06
CA GLN A 256 14.36 -1.10 -3.58
C GLN A 256 13.98 -1.36 -5.04
N ALA A 257 12.69 -1.55 -5.32
CA ALA A 257 12.19 -1.74 -6.67
C ALA A 257 11.71 -0.42 -7.29
N LYS A 258 12.16 -0.14 -8.52
CA LYS A 258 11.67 0.95 -9.38
C LYS A 258 10.92 0.33 -10.55
N ALA A 259 9.60 0.53 -10.59
CA ALA A 259 8.78 0.09 -11.71
C ALA A 259 9.17 0.82 -13.00
N LEU A 260 9.41 0.05 -14.06
CA LEU A 260 9.67 0.54 -15.41
C LEU A 260 8.40 0.50 -16.26
N THR A 261 7.47 -0.39 -15.93
CA THR A 261 6.18 -0.52 -16.60
C THR A 261 5.03 -0.45 -15.60
N LYS A 262 3.83 -0.10 -16.09
CA LYS A 262 2.58 -0.51 -15.43
C LYS A 262 2.41 -2.03 -15.60
N ASP A 263 1.41 -2.62 -14.94
CA ASP A 263 0.99 -3.99 -15.27
C ASP A 263 0.56 -4.04 -16.75
N LEU A 264 1.32 -4.74 -17.59
CA LEU A 264 1.04 -4.92 -19.02
C LEU A 264 0.20 -6.19 -19.20
N VAL A 265 -0.85 -6.14 -20.02
CA VAL A 265 -1.67 -7.33 -20.31
C VAL A 265 -0.86 -8.28 -21.18
N LEU A 266 -0.64 -9.49 -20.66
CA LEU A 266 0.13 -10.53 -21.33
C LEU A 266 -0.82 -11.56 -21.97
N PRO A 267 -0.77 -11.76 -23.29
CA PRO A 267 -1.47 -12.86 -23.96
C PRO A 267 -1.04 -14.22 -23.41
N SER A 268 -1.98 -15.17 -23.33
CA SER A 268 -1.73 -16.52 -22.81
C SER A 268 -0.60 -17.24 -23.53
N GLU A 269 -0.41 -16.97 -24.83
CA GLU A 269 0.62 -17.59 -25.66
C GLU A 269 2.03 -17.12 -25.27
N LEU A 270 2.15 -15.94 -24.66
CA LEU A 270 3.42 -15.37 -24.21
C LEU A 270 3.76 -15.74 -22.77
N ARG A 271 2.88 -16.47 -22.08
CA ARG A 271 3.14 -16.91 -20.71
C ARG A 271 4.37 -17.82 -20.64
N GLU A 272 4.44 -18.83 -21.51
CA GLU A 272 5.58 -19.74 -21.56
C GLU A 272 6.88 -18.99 -21.86
N LEU A 273 6.82 -17.94 -22.70
CA LEU A 273 7.98 -17.08 -22.97
C LEU A 273 8.48 -16.38 -21.70
N VAL A 274 7.57 -15.88 -20.85
CA VAL A 274 7.93 -15.26 -19.57
C VAL A 274 8.53 -16.29 -18.62
N GLU A 275 7.96 -17.49 -18.56
CA GLU A 275 8.46 -18.58 -17.71
C GLU A 275 9.85 -19.06 -18.17
N ARG A 276 10.20 -18.99 -19.46
CA ARG A 276 11.57 -19.28 -19.94
C ARG A 276 12.64 -18.35 -19.34
N PHE A 277 12.29 -17.13 -18.94
CA PHE A 277 13.25 -16.26 -18.24
C PHE A 277 13.55 -16.75 -16.81
N ALA A 278 12.75 -17.66 -16.25
CA ALA A 278 13.08 -18.35 -15.00
C ALA A 278 14.33 -19.23 -15.16
N ASP A 279 14.52 -19.81 -16.35
CA ASP A 279 15.61 -20.73 -16.65
C ASP A 279 16.93 -20.03 -16.99
N LEU A 280 16.91 -18.71 -17.20
CA LEU A 280 18.12 -17.90 -17.32
C LEU A 280 18.82 -17.85 -15.96
N ARG A 281 19.63 -18.88 -15.69
CA ARG A 281 20.49 -18.92 -14.51
C ARG A 281 21.47 -17.74 -14.58
N PRO A 282 21.80 -17.11 -13.45
CA PRO A 282 22.99 -16.26 -13.39
C PRO A 282 24.16 -17.12 -13.86
N THR A 283 24.87 -16.68 -14.88
CA THR A 283 26.04 -17.41 -15.40
C THR A 283 27.03 -17.54 -14.25
N VAL A 284 27.12 -18.72 -13.62
CA VAL A 284 28.05 -18.94 -12.51
C VAL A 284 29.43 -18.60 -13.04
N ALA A 285 30.14 -17.71 -12.35
CA ALA A 285 31.52 -17.41 -12.68
C ALA A 285 32.32 -18.71 -12.52
N GLU A 286 32.68 -19.35 -13.63
CA GLU A 286 33.72 -20.38 -13.63
C GLU A 286 35.04 -19.72 -13.25
N GLY A 287 35.57 -20.09 -12.08
CA GLY A 287 36.92 -19.71 -11.69
C GLY A 287 37.07 -19.49 -10.20
N THR A 288 37.39 -20.56 -9.46
CA THR A 288 38.62 -20.63 -8.63
C THR A 288 38.69 -21.96 -7.88
N GLY A 289 39.78 -22.71 -8.08
CA GLY A 289 40.33 -23.60 -7.05
C GLY A 289 40.24 -25.11 -7.27
N GLU A 290 40.89 -25.62 -8.32
CA GLU A 290 41.38 -27.00 -8.34
C GLU A 290 42.49 -27.12 -7.27
N VAL A 291 42.16 -27.68 -6.10
CA VAL A 291 43.15 -28.07 -5.10
C VAL A 291 43.64 -29.47 -5.47
N SER A 292 44.78 -29.50 -6.16
CA SER A 292 45.62 -30.68 -6.33
C SER A 292 46.03 -31.22 -4.95
N ALA A 293 45.42 -32.34 -4.53
CA ALA A 293 45.95 -33.19 -3.48
C ALA A 293 47.09 -34.04 -4.06
N GLY A 294 48.32 -33.54 -3.90
CA GLY A 294 49.54 -34.33 -4.10
C GLY A 294 49.90 -35.08 -2.82
N ASN A 295 49.93 -36.41 -2.90
CA ASN A 295 50.54 -37.31 -1.93
C ASN A 295 52.07 -37.13 -1.91
N GLY A 296 52.67 -37.14 -0.73
CA GLY A 296 54.12 -37.18 -0.50
C GLY A 296 54.48 -36.74 0.91
#